data_AF-A0A8C5E830-F1
#
_entry.id   AF-A0A8C5E830-F1
#
_cell.length_a   1.000
_cell.length_b   1.000
_cell.length_c   1.000
_cell.angle_alpha   90.00
_cell.angle_beta   90.00
_cell.angle_gamma   90.00
#
_symmetry.space_group_name_H-M   'P 1'
#
loop_
_entity.id
_entity.type
_entity.pdbx_description
1 polymer ?
#
loop_
_entity_poly.entity_id
_entity_poly.type
_entity_poly.pdbx_seq_one_letter_code
_entity_poly.pdbx_strand_id
1 'polypeptide(L)'
;MAKISLLKPTELYNLLNRSQGSSSRLAEVNYLYLMDARETQDYNTSHIITAKEAKTDAEGTFLLSEWVEVGGMQHVVIYDNNTSSIQQQGRAVDCARVLSKASVCPVHILDGGFQRFSALYSFLRSEKILFTIMELENLRVYPVEILPGLLYMGDLNQGADDCVLNDLKINALINITETDSLKGRSLLNVFVEDSVESDLYTSLISSYFSGSHIELGSRVLIVSRRGRSRCSTASIAFLMRHLSYTLEEAWRHTLKCKPLMRPNTGFIHQLSEWEMHTKGEKLTDISEPFLFNAMKEMK
;
A
#
# COMPACT_ATOMS: atom_id res chain seq x y z
N MET A 1 9.20 -22.88 13.20
CA MET A 1 8.59 -21.64 13.74
C MET A 1 8.84 -20.54 12.73
N ALA A 2 7.80 -19.86 12.27
CA ALA A 2 7.92 -18.78 11.32
C ALA A 2 8.70 -17.59 11.91
N LYS A 3 9.32 -16.80 11.03
CA LYS A 3 10.02 -15.58 11.43
C LYS A 3 9.01 -14.57 12.00
N ILE A 4 9.33 -13.97 13.16
CA ILE A 4 8.59 -12.83 13.71
C ILE A 4 9.32 -11.54 13.32
N SER A 5 8.60 -10.53 12.86
CA SER A 5 9.19 -9.22 12.51
C SER A 5 8.21 -8.07 12.72
N LEU A 6 8.73 -6.84 12.82
CA LEU A 6 7.89 -5.65 12.84
C LEU A 6 7.37 -5.31 11.44
N LEU A 7 6.17 -4.76 11.39
CA LEU A 7 5.53 -4.22 10.20
C LEU A 7 5.12 -2.78 10.47
N LYS A 8 5.51 -1.86 9.57
CA LYS A 8 5.16 -0.45 9.74
C LYS A 8 3.66 -0.22 9.52
N PRO A 9 3.06 0.79 10.16
CA PRO A 9 1.66 1.16 9.91
C PRO A 9 1.31 1.35 8.44
N THR A 10 2.23 1.93 7.66
CA THR A 10 2.06 2.17 6.20
C THR A 10 2.01 0.87 5.40
N GLU A 11 2.73 -0.16 5.85
CA GLU A 11 2.68 -1.47 5.21
C GLU A 11 1.35 -2.16 5.49
N LEU A 12 0.83 -2.10 6.72
CA LEU A 12 -0.51 -2.60 7.03
C LEU A 12 -1.60 -1.82 6.28
N TYR A 13 -1.48 -0.49 6.21
CA TYR A 13 -2.37 0.35 5.40
C TYR A 13 -2.43 -0.13 3.95
N ASN A 14 -1.27 -0.38 3.33
CA ASN A 14 -1.21 -0.89 1.95
C ASN A 14 -1.77 -2.32 1.82
N LEU A 15 -1.64 -3.17 2.85
CA LEU A 15 -2.25 -4.50 2.86
C LEU A 15 -3.78 -4.44 2.93
N LEU A 16 -4.33 -3.56 3.76
CA LEU A 16 -5.78 -3.35 3.86
C LEU A 16 -6.39 -2.77 2.57
N ASN A 17 -5.58 -2.03 1.81
CA ASN A 17 -6.02 -1.32 0.61
C ASN A 17 -5.59 -1.99 -0.70
N ARG A 18 -5.39 -3.32 -0.70
CA ARG A 18 -5.20 -4.06 -1.96
C ARG A 18 -6.53 -4.35 -2.62
N SER A 19 -6.58 -4.17 -3.94
CA SER A 19 -7.68 -4.61 -4.77
C SER A 19 -7.19 -5.46 -5.95
N GLN A 20 -8.06 -6.37 -6.40
CA GLN A 20 -7.91 -7.07 -7.67
C GLN A 20 -9.14 -6.76 -8.53
N GLY A 21 -8.95 -5.90 -9.52
CA GLY A 21 -10.09 -5.34 -10.27
C GLY A 21 -10.86 -4.35 -9.39
N SER A 22 -12.18 -4.52 -9.30
CA SER A 22 -13.06 -3.68 -8.48
C SER A 22 -13.21 -4.16 -7.03
N SER A 23 -12.74 -5.36 -6.69
CA SER A 23 -12.98 -5.97 -5.39
C SER A 23 -11.76 -5.87 -4.47
N SER A 24 -12.00 -5.64 -3.18
CA SER A 24 -10.95 -5.69 -2.15
C SER A 24 -10.40 -7.12 -2.00
N ARG A 25 -9.08 -7.25 -1.86
CA ARG A 25 -8.44 -8.54 -1.55
C ARG A 25 -8.78 -9.04 -0.15
N LEU A 26 -9.33 -8.19 0.73
CA LEU A 26 -9.79 -8.62 2.05
C LEU A 26 -10.93 -9.65 1.99
N ALA A 27 -11.63 -9.77 0.85
CA ALA A 27 -12.60 -10.83 0.61
C ALA A 27 -11.96 -12.20 0.34
N GLU A 28 -10.68 -12.26 -0.02
CA GLU A 28 -9.96 -13.51 -0.21
C GLU A 28 -9.66 -14.16 1.15
N VAL A 29 -10.21 -15.35 1.36
CA VAL A 29 -10.16 -16.07 2.65
C VAL A 29 -8.73 -16.25 3.18
N ASN A 30 -7.75 -16.40 2.30
CA ASN A 30 -6.35 -16.69 2.64
C ASN A 30 -5.41 -15.49 2.47
N TYR A 31 -5.93 -14.27 2.29
CA TYR A 31 -5.09 -13.10 2.01
C TYR A 31 -4.49 -12.46 3.26
N LEU A 32 -5.31 -11.94 4.18
CA LEU A 32 -4.84 -11.24 5.39
C LEU A 32 -5.54 -11.77 6.64
N TYR A 33 -4.75 -12.27 7.57
CA TYR A 33 -5.19 -12.57 8.94
C TYR A 33 -4.68 -11.48 9.88
N LEU A 34 -5.56 -10.53 10.22
CA LEU A 34 -5.30 -9.42 11.13
C LEU A 34 -5.89 -9.72 12.51
N MET A 35 -5.07 -9.70 13.55
CA MET A 35 -5.46 -10.11 14.90
C MET A 35 -5.21 -8.99 15.92
N ASP A 36 -6.24 -8.69 16.70
CA ASP A 36 -6.20 -7.73 17.80
C ASP A 36 -5.92 -8.46 19.10
N ALA A 37 -4.70 -8.31 19.62
CA ALA A 37 -4.26 -8.94 20.86
C ALA A 37 -4.55 -8.07 22.10
N ARG A 38 -5.29 -6.96 22.00
CA ARG A 38 -5.68 -6.15 23.17
C ARG A 38 -6.71 -6.87 24.03
N GLU A 39 -7.12 -6.23 25.11
CA GLU A 39 -8.23 -6.71 25.92
C GLU A 39 -9.56 -6.62 25.15
N THR A 40 -10.51 -7.51 25.45
CA THR A 40 -11.83 -7.56 24.79
C THR A 40 -12.57 -6.21 24.88
N GLN A 41 -12.42 -5.48 25.99
CA GLN A 41 -13.03 -4.16 26.15
C GLN A 41 -12.47 -3.13 25.14
N ASP A 42 -11.15 -3.13 24.92
CA ASP A 42 -10.50 -2.23 23.96
C ASP A 42 -10.91 -2.56 22.52
N TYR A 43 -10.97 -3.86 22.19
CA TYR A 43 -11.42 -4.35 20.88
C TYR A 43 -12.87 -3.92 20.58
N ASN A 44 -13.77 -4.11 21.55
CA ASN A 44 -15.19 -3.75 21.40
C ASN A 44 -15.41 -2.24 21.33
N THR A 45 -14.51 -1.44 21.90
CA THR A 45 -14.58 0.02 21.82
C THR A 45 -14.22 0.53 20.43
N SER A 46 -13.15 0.01 19.84
CA SER A 46 -12.74 0.30 18.45
C SER A 46 -11.54 -0.54 18.08
N HIS A 47 -11.49 -1.10 16.88
CA HIS A 47 -10.39 -1.91 16.35
C HIS A 47 -10.06 -1.54 14.89
N ILE A 48 -8.97 -2.06 14.35
CA ILE A 48 -8.64 -1.87 12.92
C ILE A 48 -9.65 -2.68 12.10
N ILE A 49 -10.14 -2.13 10.99
CA ILE A 49 -11.12 -2.80 10.13
C ILE A 49 -10.68 -4.22 9.79
N THR A 50 -11.62 -5.17 9.82
CA THR A 50 -11.43 -6.61 9.58
C THR A 50 -10.57 -7.37 10.61
N ALA A 51 -10.03 -6.70 11.63
CA ALA A 51 -9.29 -7.37 12.69
C ALA A 51 -10.19 -8.34 13.48
N LYS A 52 -9.63 -9.49 13.87
CA LYS A 52 -10.29 -10.45 14.75
C LYS A 52 -9.69 -10.39 16.15
N GLU A 53 -10.55 -10.41 17.15
CA GLU A 53 -10.13 -10.48 18.55
C GLU A 53 -9.33 -11.76 18.84
N ALA A 54 -8.18 -11.61 19.49
CA ALA A 54 -7.43 -12.74 20.00
C ALA A 54 -8.11 -13.34 21.22
N LYS A 55 -8.30 -14.67 21.21
CA LYS A 55 -8.87 -15.39 22.35
C LYS A 55 -7.75 -16.00 23.20
N THR A 56 -7.98 -16.04 24.51
CA THR A 56 -7.10 -16.69 25.48
C THR A 56 -7.87 -17.77 26.23
N ASP A 57 -7.17 -18.78 26.72
CA ASP A 57 -7.72 -19.73 27.69
C ASP A 57 -7.81 -19.13 29.10
N ALA A 58 -8.23 -19.96 30.07
CA ALA A 58 -8.34 -19.58 31.47
C ALA A 58 -6.99 -19.25 32.13
N GLU A 59 -5.87 -19.69 31.55
CA GLU A 59 -4.51 -19.44 32.03
C GLU A 59 -3.90 -18.19 31.37
N GLY A 60 -4.63 -17.55 30.44
CA GLY A 60 -4.19 -16.36 29.71
C GLY A 60 -3.32 -16.68 28.48
N THR A 61 -3.22 -17.95 28.08
CA THR A 61 -2.48 -18.35 26.88
C THR A 61 -3.32 -18.11 25.64
N PHE A 62 -2.74 -17.46 24.61
CA PHE A 62 -3.43 -17.22 23.35
C PHE A 62 -3.78 -18.53 22.62
N LEU A 63 -5.00 -18.59 22.11
CA LEU A 63 -5.55 -19.72 21.38
C LEU A 63 -5.45 -19.49 19.87
N LEU A 64 -5.12 -20.55 19.13
CA LEU A 64 -5.25 -20.56 17.68
C LEU A 64 -6.74 -20.72 17.34
N SER A 65 -7.23 -19.87 16.44
CA SER A 65 -8.60 -19.99 15.95
C SER A 65 -8.76 -21.28 15.14
N GLU A 66 -9.66 -22.17 15.56
CA GLU A 66 -10.00 -23.42 14.84
C GLU A 66 -10.49 -23.16 13.40
N TRP A 67 -11.10 -21.99 13.17
CA TRP A 67 -11.67 -21.59 11.88
C TRP A 67 -10.66 -21.04 10.88
N VAL A 68 -9.41 -20.85 11.28
CA VAL A 68 -8.39 -20.20 10.46
C VAL A 68 -7.20 -21.11 10.29
N GLU A 69 -7.01 -21.61 9.08
CA GLU A 69 -5.80 -22.32 8.70
C GLU A 69 -4.65 -21.31 8.52
N VAL A 70 -4.00 -20.94 9.63
CA VAL A 70 -2.92 -19.94 9.67
C VAL A 70 -1.77 -20.32 8.71
N GLY A 71 -1.58 -21.60 8.44
CA GLY A 71 -0.60 -22.10 7.46
C GLY A 71 -0.89 -21.71 6.01
N GLY A 72 -2.16 -21.45 5.66
CA GLY A 72 -2.58 -21.07 4.30
C GLY A 72 -2.58 -19.55 4.04
N MET A 73 -2.33 -18.72 5.06
CA MET A 73 -2.43 -17.26 4.96
C MET A 73 -1.24 -16.63 4.22
N GLN A 74 -1.49 -15.66 3.35
CA GLN A 74 -0.45 -14.88 2.67
C GLN A 74 0.18 -13.85 3.62
N HIS A 75 -0.63 -13.23 4.49
CA HIS A 75 -0.19 -12.26 5.48
C HIS A 75 -0.80 -12.53 6.85
N VAL A 76 0.05 -12.55 7.89
CA VAL A 76 -0.38 -12.66 9.30
C VAL A 76 0.14 -11.45 10.06
N VAL A 77 -0.76 -10.63 10.59
CA VAL A 77 -0.44 -9.40 11.32
C VAL A 77 -1.14 -9.39 12.66
N ILE A 78 -0.39 -9.11 13.73
CA ILE A 78 -0.93 -8.96 15.09
C ILE A 78 -0.60 -7.57 15.60
N TYR A 79 -1.48 -6.99 16.38
CA TYR A 79 -1.21 -5.76 17.10
C TYR A 79 -1.78 -5.80 18.51
N ASP A 80 -1.16 -5.06 19.42
CA ASP A 80 -1.73 -4.71 20.71
C ASP A 80 -1.87 -3.18 20.78
N ASN A 81 -1.83 -2.57 21.97
CA ASN A 81 -1.96 -1.12 22.08
C ASN A 81 -0.76 -0.35 21.48
N ASN A 82 0.48 -0.79 21.68
CA ASN A 82 1.66 0.03 21.40
C ASN A 82 3.02 -0.70 21.24
N THR A 83 3.06 -2.03 21.08
CA THR A 83 4.31 -2.76 20.91
C THR A 83 5.12 -2.20 19.73
N SER A 84 6.39 -1.87 19.98
CA SER A 84 7.31 -1.29 18.98
C SER A 84 8.65 -2.05 18.88
N SER A 85 8.77 -3.19 19.56
CA SER A 85 9.97 -4.03 19.58
C SER A 85 9.58 -5.49 19.79
N ILE A 86 10.27 -6.42 19.13
CA ILE A 86 10.06 -7.87 19.31
C ILE A 86 10.72 -8.42 20.60
N GLN A 87 11.62 -7.63 21.19
CA GLN A 87 12.33 -7.98 22.44
C GLN A 87 11.52 -7.59 23.68
N GLN A 88 10.55 -6.70 23.54
CA GLN A 88 9.61 -6.31 24.58
C GLN A 88 8.72 -7.49 24.99
N GLN A 89 8.32 -7.53 26.26
CA GLN A 89 7.18 -8.35 26.69
C GLN A 89 5.87 -7.61 26.41
N GLY A 90 4.89 -8.30 25.85
CA GLY A 90 3.62 -7.70 25.48
C GLY A 90 2.70 -8.70 24.81
N ARG A 91 1.40 -8.42 24.89
CA ARG A 91 0.33 -9.29 24.38
C ARG A 91 0.54 -9.62 22.90
N ALA A 92 0.96 -8.66 22.08
CA ALA A 92 1.25 -8.91 20.66
C ALA A 92 2.42 -9.87 20.46
N VAL A 93 3.49 -9.77 21.27
CA VAL A 93 4.67 -10.64 21.18
C VAL A 93 4.33 -12.07 21.60
N ASP A 94 3.57 -12.22 22.68
CA ASP A 94 3.15 -13.53 23.16
C ASP A 94 2.18 -14.21 22.19
N CYS A 95 1.22 -13.47 21.64
CA CYS A 95 0.34 -13.96 20.59
C CYS A 95 1.12 -14.36 19.32
N ALA A 96 2.12 -13.55 18.90
CA ALA A 96 2.96 -13.86 17.75
C ALA A 96 3.81 -15.12 17.95
N ARG A 97 4.29 -15.39 19.17
CA ARG A 97 5.01 -16.63 19.51
C ARG A 97 4.13 -17.88 19.39
N VAL A 98 2.85 -17.78 19.74
CA VAL A 98 1.91 -18.88 19.53
C VAL A 98 1.64 -19.09 18.05
N LEU A 99 1.28 -18.03 17.32
CA LEU A 99 0.94 -18.11 15.89
C LEU A 99 2.09 -18.58 15.01
N SER A 100 3.32 -18.15 15.30
CA SER A 100 4.51 -18.56 14.52
C SER A 100 4.85 -20.05 14.67
N LYS A 101 4.29 -20.77 15.63
CA LYS A 101 4.42 -22.24 15.70
C LYS A 101 3.57 -22.94 14.63
N ALA A 102 2.45 -22.34 14.22
CA ALA A 102 1.49 -22.89 13.26
C ALA A 102 1.54 -22.23 11.87
N SER A 103 2.12 -21.03 11.77
CA SER A 103 2.23 -20.32 10.49
C SER A 103 3.42 -20.79 9.65
N VAL A 104 3.24 -20.81 8.33
CA VAL A 104 4.31 -21.02 7.34
C VAL A 104 4.92 -19.68 6.91
N CYS A 105 4.11 -18.62 6.84
CA CYS A 105 4.55 -17.28 6.45
C CYS A 105 5.05 -16.47 7.67
N PRO A 106 5.87 -15.43 7.45
CA PRO A 106 6.30 -14.56 8.54
C PRO A 106 5.13 -13.95 9.30
N VAL A 107 5.24 -13.94 10.62
CA VAL A 107 4.28 -13.32 11.52
C VAL A 107 4.73 -11.89 11.82
N HIS A 108 3.87 -10.93 11.55
CA HIS A 108 4.18 -9.53 11.70
C HIS A 108 3.53 -8.92 12.93
N ILE A 109 4.29 -8.13 13.69
CA ILE A 109 3.76 -7.29 14.76
C ILE A 109 3.68 -5.85 14.25
N LEU A 110 2.51 -5.23 14.35
CA LEU A 110 2.30 -3.85 13.96
C LEU A 110 3.08 -2.91 14.89
N ASP A 111 4.06 -2.22 14.32
CA ASP A 111 4.92 -1.29 15.04
C ASP A 111 4.11 -0.08 15.55
N GLY A 112 4.09 0.09 16.87
CA GLY A 112 3.31 1.11 17.57
C GLY A 112 1.84 0.74 17.80
N GLY A 113 1.44 -0.49 17.46
CA GLY A 113 0.12 -1.05 17.76
C GLY A 113 -1.07 -0.24 17.25
N PHE A 114 -2.22 -0.44 17.89
CA PHE A 114 -3.47 0.26 17.58
C PHE A 114 -3.33 1.77 17.72
N GLN A 115 -2.61 2.26 18.74
CA GLN A 115 -2.48 3.70 19.01
C GLN A 115 -1.82 4.43 17.84
N ARG A 116 -0.68 3.93 17.34
CA ARG A 116 0.02 4.56 16.21
C ARG A 116 -0.79 4.44 14.92
N PHE A 117 -1.37 3.26 14.66
CA PHE A 117 -2.13 3.05 13.44
C PHE A 117 -3.39 3.93 13.38
N SER A 118 -4.17 3.98 14.47
CA SER A 118 -5.39 4.79 14.55
C SER A 118 -5.12 6.29 14.51
N ALA A 119 -3.96 6.74 15.00
CA ALA A 119 -3.55 8.14 14.86
C ALA A 119 -3.24 8.53 13.40
N LEU A 120 -2.71 7.59 12.61
CA LEU A 120 -2.35 7.83 11.21
C LEU A 120 -3.53 7.61 10.25
N TYR A 121 -4.36 6.59 10.51
CA TYR A 121 -5.42 6.10 9.64
C TYR A 121 -6.74 5.95 10.40
N SER A 122 -7.21 7.03 11.02
CA SER A 122 -8.41 7.02 11.88
C SER A 122 -9.69 6.53 11.18
N PHE A 123 -9.74 6.66 9.84
CA PHE A 123 -10.83 6.22 8.96
C PHE A 123 -10.83 4.71 8.67
N LEU A 124 -9.78 3.98 9.07
CA LEU A 124 -9.72 2.50 9.01
C LEU A 124 -10.02 1.84 10.36
N ARG A 125 -10.64 2.58 11.28
CA ARG A 125 -11.19 2.02 12.52
C ARG A 125 -12.59 1.47 12.29
N SER A 126 -12.98 0.47 13.07
CA SER A 126 -14.32 -0.09 13.08
C SER A 126 -14.74 -0.48 14.48
N GLU A 127 -16.06 -0.54 14.68
CA GLU A 127 -16.72 -1.19 15.82
C GLU A 127 -17.40 -2.50 15.36
N LYS A 128 -17.33 -2.82 14.07
CA LYS A 128 -18.01 -3.97 13.46
C LYS A 128 -17.16 -5.23 13.56
N ILE A 129 -17.66 -6.19 14.34
CA ILE A 129 -16.96 -7.44 14.68
C ILE A 129 -16.90 -8.43 13.50
N LEU A 130 -17.96 -8.50 12.68
CA LEU A 130 -18.08 -9.48 11.61
C LEU A 130 -18.39 -8.80 10.28
N PHE A 131 -17.66 -9.18 9.24
CA PHE A 131 -17.92 -8.77 7.86
C PHE A 131 -18.38 -9.97 7.06
N THR A 132 -19.43 -9.80 6.25
CA THR A 132 -19.80 -10.77 5.23
C THR A 132 -18.86 -10.67 4.03
N ILE A 133 -18.77 -11.73 3.20
CA ILE A 133 -17.96 -11.70 1.97
C ILE A 133 -18.41 -10.54 1.06
N MET A 134 -19.71 -10.34 0.88
CA MET A 134 -20.25 -9.24 0.08
C MET A 134 -19.82 -7.87 0.61
N GLU A 135 -19.78 -7.69 1.93
CA GLU A 135 -19.30 -6.43 2.52
C GLU A 135 -17.80 -6.24 2.29
N LEU A 136 -17.00 -7.31 2.39
CA LEU A 136 -15.57 -7.28 2.10
C LEU A 136 -15.30 -6.94 0.63
N GLU A 137 -16.04 -7.53 -0.31
CA GLU A 137 -15.91 -7.27 -1.74
C GLU A 137 -16.20 -5.81 -2.10
N ASN A 138 -17.14 -5.18 -1.38
CA ASN A 138 -17.58 -3.80 -1.58
C ASN A 138 -16.92 -2.80 -0.61
N LEU A 139 -15.89 -3.21 0.14
CA LEU A 139 -15.16 -2.27 0.99
C LEU A 139 -14.53 -1.17 0.14
N ARG A 140 -14.66 0.07 0.61
CA ARG A 140 -13.94 1.21 0.01
C ARG A 140 -12.44 0.96 0.15
N VAL A 141 -11.75 0.88 -0.98
CA VAL A 141 -10.30 0.71 -1.05
C VAL A 141 -9.66 2.07 -1.33
N TYR A 142 -8.71 2.47 -0.49
CA TYR A 142 -7.97 3.71 -0.65
C TYR A 142 -6.77 3.52 -1.60
N PRO A 143 -6.25 4.60 -2.22
CA PRO A 143 -4.96 4.58 -2.92
C PRO A 143 -3.85 4.01 -2.05
N VAL A 144 -2.89 3.32 -2.65
CA VAL A 144 -1.72 2.85 -1.89
C VAL A 144 -0.81 4.02 -1.55
N GLU A 145 -0.18 3.97 -0.40
CA GLU A 145 0.78 4.96 0.07
C GLU A 145 2.18 4.55 -0.40
N ILE A 146 2.74 5.30 -1.34
CA ILE A 146 4.10 5.11 -1.86
C ILE A 146 5.09 5.74 -0.90
N LEU A 147 4.83 6.97 -0.46
CA LEU A 147 5.61 7.65 0.58
C LEU A 147 4.70 8.07 1.73
N PRO A 148 5.01 7.66 2.97
CA PRO A 148 4.18 7.95 4.13
C PRO A 148 3.85 9.44 4.28
N GLY A 149 2.57 9.77 4.28
CA GLY A 149 2.03 11.11 4.46
C GLY A 149 2.37 12.09 3.34
N LEU A 150 2.86 11.63 2.18
CA LEU A 150 3.34 12.50 1.11
C LEU A 150 2.83 12.09 -0.27
N LEU A 151 3.03 10.83 -0.68
CA LEU A 151 2.74 10.37 -2.03
C LEU A 151 1.84 9.13 -2.03
N TYR A 152 0.70 9.26 -2.68
CA TYR A 152 -0.29 8.21 -2.88
C TYR A 152 -0.44 7.87 -4.36
N MET A 153 -0.80 6.62 -4.66
CA MET A 153 -0.97 6.13 -6.01
C MET A 153 -2.24 5.30 -6.14
N GLY A 154 -3.13 5.71 -7.05
CA GLY A 154 -4.48 5.15 -7.16
C GLY A 154 -5.02 5.07 -8.58
N ASP A 155 -6.29 4.68 -8.68
CA ASP A 155 -7.05 4.70 -9.92
C ASP A 155 -7.99 5.91 -10.03
N LEU A 156 -8.70 6.04 -11.16
CA LEU A 156 -9.63 7.15 -11.38
C LEU A 156 -10.80 7.17 -10.40
N ASN A 157 -11.32 6.03 -9.99
CA ASN A 157 -12.45 5.99 -9.05
C ASN A 157 -12.02 6.55 -7.70
N GLN A 158 -10.82 6.19 -7.26
CA GLN A 158 -10.23 6.72 -6.03
C GLN A 158 -9.91 8.21 -6.13
N GLY A 159 -9.48 8.69 -7.30
CA GLY A 159 -9.26 10.11 -7.56
C GLY A 159 -10.54 10.95 -7.66
N ALA A 160 -11.69 10.31 -7.88
CA ALA A 160 -13.00 10.95 -7.97
C ALA A 160 -13.85 10.81 -6.69
N ASP A 161 -13.39 10.04 -5.69
CA ASP A 161 -14.11 9.81 -4.44
C ASP A 161 -13.72 10.88 -3.40
N ASP A 162 -14.62 11.83 -3.16
CA ASP A 162 -14.43 12.91 -2.18
C ASP A 162 -14.18 12.38 -0.75
N CYS A 163 -14.75 11.23 -0.36
CA CYS A 163 -14.45 10.65 0.94
C CYS A 163 -12.97 10.23 1.01
N VAL A 164 -12.47 9.56 -0.03
CA VAL A 164 -11.06 9.15 -0.12
C VAL A 164 -10.14 10.36 -0.05
N LEU A 165 -10.43 11.41 -0.83
CA LEU A 165 -9.61 12.62 -0.86
C LEU A 165 -9.59 13.33 0.50
N ASN A 166 -10.74 13.41 1.18
CA ASN A 166 -10.86 14.07 2.49
C ASN A 166 -10.19 13.27 3.61
N ASP A 167 -10.43 11.96 3.67
CA ASP A 167 -9.85 11.07 4.69
C ASP A 167 -8.32 11.05 4.63
N LEU A 168 -7.77 11.04 3.41
CA LEU A 168 -6.33 11.12 3.18
C LEU A 168 -5.76 12.53 3.25
N LYS A 169 -6.63 13.55 3.27
CA LYS A 169 -6.27 14.98 3.24
C LYS A 169 -5.43 15.32 2.01
N ILE A 170 -5.83 14.83 0.84
CA ILE A 170 -5.13 15.09 -0.43
C ILE A 170 -5.21 16.58 -0.77
N ASN A 171 -4.06 17.20 -0.99
CA ASN A 171 -3.93 18.62 -1.34
C ASN A 171 -3.74 18.84 -2.84
N ALA A 172 -3.13 17.87 -3.53
CA ALA A 172 -2.86 17.93 -4.96
C ALA A 172 -3.20 16.60 -5.62
N LEU A 173 -3.89 16.67 -6.76
CA LEU A 173 -4.30 15.52 -7.55
C LEU A 173 -3.65 15.59 -8.92
N ILE A 174 -3.00 14.51 -9.33
CA ILE A 174 -2.31 14.44 -10.60
C ILE A 174 -2.95 13.32 -11.42
N ASN A 175 -3.68 13.73 -12.45
CA ASN A 175 -4.45 12.83 -13.29
C ASN A 175 -3.70 12.56 -14.59
N ILE A 176 -3.22 11.32 -14.75
CA ILE A 176 -2.49 10.88 -15.94
C ILE A 176 -3.41 9.99 -16.78
N THR A 177 -4.24 10.63 -17.60
CA THR A 177 -5.25 9.97 -18.44
C THR A 177 -5.49 10.69 -19.75
N GLU A 178 -6.02 9.99 -20.74
CA GLU A 178 -6.40 10.53 -22.05
C GLU A 178 -7.50 11.60 -22.02
N THR A 179 -8.27 11.69 -20.94
CA THR A 179 -9.48 12.51 -20.85
C THR A 179 -9.47 13.37 -19.59
N ASP A 180 -10.13 14.52 -19.64
CA ASP A 180 -10.36 15.37 -18.48
C ASP A 180 -11.54 14.84 -17.67
N SER A 181 -11.28 13.84 -16.82
CA SER A 181 -12.32 13.10 -16.09
C SER A 181 -12.47 13.52 -14.62
N LEU A 182 -11.55 14.35 -14.10
CA LEU A 182 -11.53 14.75 -12.70
C LEU A 182 -11.72 16.27 -12.58
N LYS A 183 -12.24 16.71 -11.43
CA LYS A 183 -12.42 18.13 -11.12
C LYS A 183 -11.95 18.39 -9.70
N GLY A 184 -11.19 19.46 -9.46
CA GLY A 184 -10.66 19.76 -8.13
C GLY A 184 -9.85 21.05 -8.07
N ARG A 185 -9.63 21.55 -6.85
CA ARG A 185 -8.98 22.86 -6.61
C ARG A 185 -7.47 22.90 -6.89
N SER A 186 -6.82 21.74 -6.99
CA SER A 186 -5.39 21.59 -7.26
C SER A 186 -5.14 20.36 -8.15
N LEU A 187 -5.83 20.33 -9.29
CA LEU A 187 -5.74 19.24 -10.27
C LEU A 187 -4.73 19.58 -11.37
N LEU A 188 -3.74 18.71 -11.56
CA LEU A 188 -2.86 18.71 -12.73
C LEU A 188 -3.29 17.57 -13.65
N ASN A 189 -3.75 17.91 -14.86
CA ASN A 189 -4.07 16.95 -15.90
C ASN A 189 -2.88 16.74 -16.83
N VAL A 190 -2.48 15.49 -17.00
CA VAL A 190 -1.43 15.04 -17.93
C VAL A 190 -2.07 14.09 -18.94
N PHE A 191 -2.26 14.57 -20.16
CA PHE A 191 -2.98 13.85 -21.20
C PHE A 191 -2.05 12.88 -21.95
N VAL A 192 -1.97 11.65 -21.45
CA VAL A 192 -1.08 10.61 -21.99
C VAL A 192 -1.81 9.27 -22.07
N GLU A 193 -1.72 8.62 -23.23
CA GLU A 193 -2.22 7.26 -23.46
C GLU A 193 -1.37 6.21 -22.72
N ASP A 194 -1.95 5.04 -22.45
CA ASP A 194 -1.17 3.91 -21.90
C ASP A 194 -0.60 3.05 -23.04
N SER A 195 0.15 3.68 -23.95
CA SER A 195 0.78 3.04 -25.09
C SER A 195 2.31 3.07 -24.99
N VAL A 196 2.97 2.22 -25.75
CA VAL A 196 4.43 2.08 -25.76
C VAL A 196 5.08 3.32 -26.41
N GLU A 197 4.35 3.96 -27.32
CA GLU A 197 4.75 5.13 -28.10
C GLU A 197 4.49 6.46 -27.37
N SER A 198 3.73 6.42 -26.27
CA SER A 198 3.35 7.60 -25.51
C SER A 198 4.53 8.22 -24.77
N ASP A 199 4.70 9.54 -24.88
CA ASP A 199 5.73 10.30 -24.18
C ASP A 199 5.22 10.80 -22.81
N LEU A 200 5.55 10.07 -21.75
CA LEU A 200 5.35 10.54 -20.38
C LEU A 200 6.56 11.34 -19.90
N TYR A 201 7.76 11.07 -20.43
CA TYR A 201 9.03 11.70 -20.08
C TYR A 201 8.98 13.23 -20.14
N THR A 202 8.48 13.81 -21.24
CA THR A 202 8.38 15.27 -21.38
C THR A 202 7.44 15.87 -20.35
N SER A 203 6.36 15.17 -20.00
CA SER A 203 5.41 15.63 -18.96
C SER A 203 6.01 15.56 -17.55
N LEU A 204 6.82 14.53 -17.28
CA LEU A 204 7.56 14.36 -16.03
C LEU A 204 8.50 15.55 -15.84
N ILE A 205 9.32 15.87 -16.85
CA ILE A 205 10.25 17.01 -16.81
C ILE A 205 9.54 18.36 -16.62
N SER A 206 8.48 18.61 -17.37
CA SER A 206 7.93 19.97 -17.52
C SER A 206 6.99 20.41 -16.40
N SER A 207 6.14 19.51 -15.88
CA SER A 207 5.02 19.91 -15.00
C SER A 207 5.09 19.33 -13.58
N TYR A 208 5.65 18.13 -13.42
CA TYR A 208 5.64 17.42 -12.13
C TYR A 208 6.78 17.86 -11.21
N PHE A 209 7.95 18.21 -11.76
CA PHE A 209 9.19 18.42 -11.00
C PHE A 209 9.66 19.88 -10.87
N SER A 210 9.03 20.82 -11.56
CA SER A 210 9.36 22.25 -11.50
C SER A 210 8.96 22.92 -10.17
N GLY A 211 8.40 22.16 -9.21
CA GLY A 211 8.26 22.57 -7.81
C GLY A 211 7.17 23.60 -7.51
N SER A 212 6.43 24.06 -8.52
CA SER A 212 5.42 25.11 -8.36
C SER A 212 4.06 24.60 -7.86
N HIS A 213 3.72 23.34 -8.09
CA HIS A 213 2.38 22.79 -7.78
C HIS A 213 2.31 21.93 -6.51
N ILE A 214 3.45 21.54 -5.94
CA ILE A 214 3.53 20.74 -4.71
C ILE A 214 4.11 21.65 -3.63
N GLU A 215 3.24 22.33 -2.88
CA GLU A 215 3.68 23.06 -1.69
C GLU A 215 4.36 22.09 -0.71
N LEU A 216 5.41 22.55 -0.02
CA LEU A 216 6.09 21.74 1.00
C LEU A 216 5.06 21.20 2.02
N GLY A 217 4.95 19.87 2.13
CA GLY A 217 4.02 19.22 3.05
C GLY A 217 2.64 18.87 2.46
N SER A 218 2.38 19.18 1.18
CA SER A 218 1.17 18.73 0.49
C SER A 218 1.14 17.21 0.29
N ARG A 219 -0.01 16.59 0.55
CA ARG A 219 -0.28 15.20 0.20
C ARG A 219 -0.72 15.09 -1.24
N VAL A 220 0.03 14.33 -2.04
CA VAL A 220 -0.18 14.20 -3.48
C VAL A 220 -0.76 12.83 -3.81
N LEU A 221 -1.82 12.79 -4.62
CA LEU A 221 -2.35 11.56 -5.20
C LEU A 221 -2.10 11.56 -6.71
N ILE A 222 -1.36 10.57 -7.20
CA ILE A 222 -1.23 10.30 -8.64
C ILE A 222 -2.23 9.23 -9.05
N VAL A 223 -3.08 9.52 -10.02
CA VAL A 223 -4.05 8.57 -10.56
C VAL A 223 -3.85 8.33 -12.06
N SER A 224 -4.26 7.13 -12.47
CA SER A 224 -4.44 6.78 -13.87
C SER A 224 -5.66 5.88 -14.00
N ARG A 225 -6.15 5.61 -15.21
CA ARG A 225 -7.42 4.86 -15.42
C ARG A 225 -7.56 3.60 -14.57
N ARG A 226 -6.51 2.78 -14.48
CA ARG A 226 -6.51 1.51 -13.70
C ARG A 226 -5.55 1.52 -12.51
N GLY A 227 -4.82 2.61 -12.30
CA GLY A 227 -3.83 2.70 -11.23
C GLY A 227 -2.66 1.69 -11.34
N ARG A 228 -2.21 1.33 -12.56
CA ARG A 228 -1.20 0.26 -12.78
C ARG A 228 0.07 0.68 -13.52
N SER A 229 -0.07 1.40 -14.64
CA SER A 229 1.05 1.73 -15.54
C SER A 229 1.48 3.19 -15.37
N ARG A 230 0.79 4.13 -16.03
CA ARG A 230 1.06 5.59 -16.01
C ARG A 230 1.37 6.17 -14.63
N CYS A 231 0.48 5.98 -13.65
CA CYS A 231 0.67 6.50 -12.29
C CYS A 231 1.87 5.88 -11.57
N SER A 232 2.18 4.61 -11.87
CA SER A 232 3.32 3.91 -11.32
C SER A 232 4.62 4.42 -11.92
N THR A 233 4.66 4.64 -13.23
CA THR A 233 5.80 5.29 -13.90
C THR A 233 6.09 6.65 -13.28
N ALA A 234 5.07 7.48 -13.08
CA ALA A 234 5.24 8.79 -12.45
C ALA A 234 5.69 8.69 -10.98
N SER A 235 5.16 7.73 -10.22
CA SER A 235 5.59 7.49 -8.84
C SER A 235 7.06 7.05 -8.76
N ILE A 236 7.50 6.15 -9.66
CA ILE A 236 8.89 5.71 -9.75
C ILE A 236 9.80 6.89 -10.09
N ALA A 237 9.45 7.67 -11.12
CA ALA A 237 10.21 8.85 -11.52
C ALA A 237 10.36 9.85 -10.36
N PHE A 238 9.31 10.00 -9.53
CA PHE A 238 9.35 10.85 -8.34
C PHE A 238 10.35 10.36 -7.31
N LEU A 239 10.35 9.06 -7.00
CA LEU A 239 11.31 8.46 -6.07
C LEU A 239 12.74 8.62 -6.55
N MET A 240 13.00 8.38 -7.84
CA MET A 240 14.33 8.53 -8.43
C MET A 240 14.87 9.96 -8.27
N ARG A 241 14.01 10.96 -8.51
CA ARG A 241 14.39 12.37 -8.42
C ARG A 241 14.54 12.86 -6.98
N HIS A 242 13.56 12.61 -6.11
CA HIS A 242 13.49 13.24 -4.78
C HIS A 242 14.21 12.46 -3.69
N LEU A 243 14.32 11.14 -3.83
CA LEU A 243 15.05 10.30 -2.88
C LEU A 243 16.40 9.84 -3.43
N SER A 244 16.78 10.32 -4.62
CA SER A 244 18.00 9.88 -5.29
C SER A 244 18.05 8.35 -5.39
N TYR A 245 16.93 7.70 -5.72
CA TYR A 245 16.91 6.26 -5.98
C TYR A 245 17.40 5.96 -7.40
N THR A 246 18.03 4.79 -7.58
CA THR A 246 18.13 4.18 -8.92
C THR A 246 16.75 3.73 -9.40
N LEU A 247 16.61 3.46 -10.69
CA LEU A 247 15.40 2.87 -11.25
C LEU A 247 15.06 1.55 -10.53
N GLU A 248 16.05 0.71 -10.28
CA GLU A 248 15.88 -0.55 -9.54
C GLU A 248 15.34 -0.33 -8.11
N GLU A 249 15.92 0.61 -7.35
CA GLU A 249 15.49 0.92 -5.98
C GLU A 249 14.07 1.47 -5.94
N ALA A 250 13.76 2.42 -6.83
CA ALA A 250 12.42 3.01 -6.95
C ALA A 250 11.38 1.99 -7.42
N TRP A 251 11.75 1.10 -8.34
CA TRP A 251 10.90 0.01 -8.80
C TRP A 251 10.58 -0.95 -7.66
N ARG A 252 11.61 -1.45 -6.94
CA ARG A 252 11.42 -2.37 -5.81
C ARG A 252 10.57 -1.77 -4.70
N HIS A 253 10.81 -0.49 -4.37
CA HIS A 253 10.01 0.23 -3.39
C HIS A 253 8.55 0.32 -3.82
N THR A 254 8.30 0.76 -5.06
CA THR A 254 6.93 0.90 -5.59
C THR A 254 6.24 -0.45 -5.71
N LEU A 255 6.95 -1.51 -6.11
CA LEU A 255 6.42 -2.88 -6.21
C LEU A 255 6.01 -3.42 -4.83
N LYS A 256 6.79 -3.16 -3.79
CA LYS A 256 6.42 -3.48 -2.40
C LYS A 256 5.13 -2.76 -2.00
N CYS A 257 5.00 -1.48 -2.35
CA CYS A 257 3.78 -0.71 -2.12
C CYS A 257 2.63 -1.05 -3.06
N LYS A 258 2.86 -1.62 -4.26
CA LYS A 258 1.85 -2.07 -5.24
C LYS A 258 2.33 -3.27 -6.10
N PRO A 259 2.06 -4.53 -5.68
CA PRO A 259 2.47 -5.72 -6.42
C PRO A 259 1.85 -5.84 -7.82
N LEU A 260 0.67 -5.25 -8.04
CA LEU A 260 0.01 -5.21 -9.36
C LEU A 260 0.46 -4.03 -10.24
N MET A 261 1.50 -3.30 -9.83
CA MET A 261 2.15 -2.30 -10.64
C MET A 261 2.67 -2.94 -11.93
N ARG A 262 2.39 -2.31 -13.07
CA ARG A 262 2.83 -2.79 -14.37
C ARG A 262 2.94 -1.66 -15.40
N PRO A 263 3.98 -0.80 -15.30
CA PRO A 263 4.37 0.11 -16.37
C PRO A 263 4.53 -0.63 -17.70
N ASN A 264 4.10 0.00 -18.79
CA ASN A 264 4.36 -0.54 -20.12
C ASN A 264 5.86 -0.43 -20.48
N THR A 265 6.30 -1.19 -21.48
CA THR A 265 7.71 -1.27 -21.88
C THR A 265 8.29 0.07 -22.31
N GLY A 266 7.51 0.91 -23.00
CA GLY A 266 7.92 2.24 -23.44
C GLY A 266 8.22 3.17 -22.25
N PHE A 267 7.38 3.09 -21.21
CA PHE A 267 7.61 3.80 -19.96
C PHE A 267 8.82 3.29 -19.18
N ILE A 268 9.12 1.99 -19.22
CA ILE A 268 10.34 1.45 -18.61
C ILE A 268 11.58 2.01 -19.32
N HIS A 269 11.58 2.07 -20.65
CA HIS A 269 12.66 2.72 -21.41
C HIS A 269 12.80 4.20 -21.03
N GLN A 270 11.70 4.95 -20.95
CA GLN A 270 11.71 6.35 -20.52
C GLN A 270 12.25 6.53 -19.09
N LEU A 271 11.94 5.60 -18.18
CA LEU A 271 12.51 5.61 -16.83
C LEU A 271 14.01 5.33 -16.81
N SER A 272 14.52 4.50 -17.73
CA SER A 272 15.97 4.30 -17.87
C SER A 272 16.67 5.56 -18.39
N GLU A 273 16.07 6.27 -19.35
CA GLU A 273 16.57 7.60 -19.77
C GLU A 273 16.46 8.63 -18.63
N TRP A 274 15.45 8.52 -17.78
CA TRP A 274 15.29 9.36 -16.59
C TRP A 274 16.38 9.11 -15.55
N GLU A 275 16.83 7.87 -15.39
CA GLU A 275 17.97 7.54 -14.53
C GLU A 275 19.23 8.26 -14.99
N MET A 276 19.51 8.26 -16.30
CA MET A 276 20.62 9.01 -16.87
C MET A 276 20.53 10.52 -16.56
N HIS A 277 19.35 11.11 -16.63
CA HIS A 277 19.15 12.53 -16.32
C HIS A 277 19.30 12.85 -14.82
N THR A 278 18.87 11.94 -13.93
CA THR A 278 18.87 12.15 -12.48
C THR A 278 20.17 11.76 -11.80
N LYS A 279 20.88 10.76 -12.33
CA LYS A 279 22.12 10.19 -11.76
C LYS A 279 23.37 10.51 -12.58
N GLY A 280 23.23 10.90 -13.84
CA GLY A 280 24.34 11.09 -14.78
C GLY A 280 24.81 9.80 -15.46
N GLU A 281 24.29 8.64 -15.04
CA GLU A 281 24.62 7.31 -15.58
C GLU A 281 23.42 6.37 -15.48
N LYS A 282 23.38 5.35 -16.35
CA LYS A 282 22.39 4.27 -16.29
C LYS A 282 22.97 3.13 -15.47
N LEU A 283 22.54 3.05 -14.22
CA LEU A 283 23.00 2.05 -13.26
C LEU A 283 22.14 0.78 -13.32
N THR A 284 20.88 0.91 -13.75
CA THR A 284 19.94 -0.19 -13.80
C THR A 284 19.89 -0.82 -15.19
N ASP A 285 20.19 -2.12 -15.27
CA ASP A 285 19.96 -2.90 -16.48
C ASP A 285 18.48 -3.30 -16.60
N ILE A 286 17.81 -2.79 -17.64
CA ILE A 286 16.39 -3.06 -17.91
C ILE A 286 16.13 -4.48 -18.44
N SER A 287 17.17 -5.23 -18.82
CA SER A 287 17.07 -6.62 -19.24
C SER A 287 17.01 -7.61 -18.07
N GLU A 288 17.24 -7.13 -16.85
CA GLU A 288 17.22 -7.94 -15.64
C GLU A 288 15.85 -8.58 -15.38
N PRO A 289 15.77 -9.83 -14.86
CA PRO A 289 14.54 -10.58 -14.68
C PRO A 289 13.44 -9.86 -13.90
N PHE A 290 13.78 -8.99 -12.95
CA PHE A 290 12.79 -8.29 -12.12
C PHE A 290 12.01 -7.21 -12.89
N LEU A 291 12.61 -6.63 -13.93
CA LEU A 291 11.94 -5.75 -14.89
C LEU A 291 11.40 -6.56 -16.06
N PHE A 292 12.19 -7.50 -16.57
CA PHE A 292 11.86 -8.34 -17.71
C PHE A 292 10.63 -9.24 -17.50
N ASN A 293 10.40 -9.78 -16.29
CA ASN A 293 9.17 -10.53 -15.99
C ASN A 293 7.94 -9.61 -16.00
N ALA A 294 8.06 -8.35 -15.57
CA ALA A 294 7.01 -7.36 -15.72
C ALA A 294 6.75 -6.99 -17.20
N MET A 295 7.78 -7.10 -18.05
CA MET A 295 7.70 -6.91 -19.50
C MET A 295 7.14 -8.15 -20.24
N LYS A 296 7.32 -9.38 -19.71
CA LYS A 296 7.00 -10.64 -20.39
C LYS A 296 5.56 -11.12 -20.30
N GLU A 297 4.76 -10.68 -19.34
CA GLU A 297 3.34 -11.08 -19.23
C GLU A 297 2.41 -10.42 -20.28
N MET A 298 2.96 -9.91 -21.39
CA MET A 298 2.21 -9.32 -22.52
C MET A 298 1.84 -10.36 -23.59
N LYS A 299 1.37 -11.53 -23.17
CA LYS A 299 0.74 -12.51 -24.08
C LYS A 299 -0.58 -12.98 -23.53
#